data_AF-K9FH38-F1
#
_entry.id   AF-K9FH38-F1
#
_cell.length_a   1.000
_cell.length_b   1.000
_cell.length_c   1.000
_cell.angle_alpha   90.00
_cell.angle_beta   90.00
_cell.angle_gamma   90.00
#
_symmetry.space_group_name_H-M   'P 1'
#
loop_
_entity.id
_entity.type
_entity.pdbx_description
1 polymer ?
#
loop_
_entity_poly.entity_id
_entity_poly.type
_entity_poly.pdbx_seq_one_letter_code
_entity_poly.pdbx_strand_id
1 'polypeptide(L)'
;MALVPMMRCPNYGASKAALHHFILALRTQLQDGPGDVRVLEIYPPAVQIELHDSKHQPDLKDGHLMRMPLQEFVDEAWDRISAGEDQIPVGSAKDIYNGFEEFTGGDGIEERACPLQAASINSLKHDPS
;
A
#
# COMPACT_ATOMS: atom_id res chain seq x y z
N MET A 1 -5.94 7.07 -1.64
CA MET A 1 -5.79 6.04 -2.68
C MET A 1 -4.48 6.35 -3.37
N ALA A 2 -3.51 5.43 -3.25
CA ALA A 2 -2.14 5.60 -3.75
C ALA A 2 -2.00 5.23 -5.24
N LEU A 3 -2.81 4.27 -5.70
CA LEU A 3 -2.67 3.61 -7.00
C LEU A 3 -3.47 4.29 -8.12
N VAL A 4 -4.57 4.96 -7.77
CA VAL A 4 -5.48 5.61 -8.72
C VAL A 4 -5.64 7.09 -8.36
N PRO A 5 -5.56 8.02 -9.34
CA PRO A 5 -5.77 9.43 -9.10
C PRO A 5 -7.14 9.74 -8.47
N MET A 6 -7.14 10.49 -7.36
CA MET A 6 -8.36 10.95 -6.69
C MET A 6 -8.55 12.45 -6.93
N MET A 7 -9.46 12.81 -7.84
CA MET A 7 -9.69 14.21 -8.25
C MET A 7 -10.17 15.12 -7.12
N ARG A 8 -10.91 14.58 -6.15
CA ARG A 8 -11.46 15.35 -5.02
C ARG A 8 -10.41 15.75 -3.98
N CYS A 9 -9.31 14.99 -3.88
CA CYS A 9 -8.26 15.20 -2.88
C CYS A 9 -6.88 14.89 -3.50
N PRO A 10 -6.38 15.76 -4.41
CA PRO A 10 -5.16 15.49 -5.17
C PRO A 10 -3.91 15.40 -4.28
N ASN A 11 -3.84 16.21 -3.22
CA ASN A 11 -2.77 16.17 -2.23
C ASN A 11 -2.73 14.83 -1.47
N TYR A 12 -3.89 14.33 -1.03
CA TYR A 12 -4.01 13.04 -0.34
C TYR A 12 -3.58 11.89 -1.26
N GLY A 13 -4.02 11.90 -2.52
CA GLY A 13 -3.59 10.93 -3.53
C GLY A 13 -2.08 10.94 -3.74
N ALA A 14 -1.49 12.12 -3.97
CA ALA A 14 -0.05 12.29 -4.18
C ALA A 14 0.78 11.81 -2.99
N SER A 15 0.43 12.18 -1.75
CA SER A 15 1.14 11.73 -0.57
C SER A 15 1.06 10.21 -0.38
N LYS A 16 -0.08 9.58 -0.68
CA LYS A 16 -0.23 8.13 -0.61
C LYS A 16 0.56 7.41 -1.70
N ALA A 17 0.61 7.95 -2.93
CA ALA A 17 1.44 7.42 -4.01
C ALA A 17 2.95 7.50 -3.68
N ALA A 18 3.40 8.62 -3.11
CA ALA A 18 4.79 8.78 -2.67
C ALA A 18 5.15 7.78 -1.57
N LEU A 19 4.24 7.56 -0.60
CA LEU A 19 4.44 6.57 0.46
C LEU A 19 4.53 5.14 -0.09
N HIS A 20 3.65 4.77 -1.02
CA HIS A 20 3.68 3.46 -1.68
C HIS A 20 5.02 3.22 -2.36
N HIS A 21 5.50 4.20 -3.16
CA HIS A 21 6.80 4.11 -3.81
C HIS A 21 7.96 3.99 -2.81
N PHE A 22 7.91 4.75 -1.71
CA PHE A 22 8.90 4.65 -0.64
C PHE A 22 8.91 3.25 0.01
N ILE A 23 7.74 2.65 0.25
CA ILE A 23 7.64 1.30 0.83
C ILE A 23 8.25 0.25 -0.10
N LEU A 24 7.99 0.33 -1.41
CA LEU A 24 8.60 -0.58 -2.39
C LEU A 24 10.14 -0.50 -2.35
N ALA A 25 10.70 0.72 -2.39
CA ALA A 25 12.15 0.92 -2.30
C ALA A 25 12.74 0.44 -0.96
N LEU A 26 12.03 0.69 0.14
CA LEU A 26 12.44 0.26 1.47
C LEU A 26 12.45 -1.27 1.60
N ARG A 27 11.44 -1.96 1.06
CA ARG A 27 11.42 -3.44 1.02
C ARG A 27 12.64 -4.00 0.31
N THR A 28 12.97 -3.47 -0.87
CA THR A 28 14.16 -3.89 -1.62
C THR A 28 15.44 -3.69 -0.82
N GLN A 29 15.59 -2.55 -0.15
CA GLN A 29 16.78 -2.29 0.69
C GLN A 29 16.89 -3.24 1.90
N LEU A 30 15.76 -3.64 2.48
CA LEU A 30 15.73 -4.51 3.65
C LEU A 30 15.85 -6.00 3.31
N GLN A 31 15.42 -6.43 2.12
CA GLN A 31 15.64 -7.80 1.62
C GLN A 31 17.14 -8.14 1.54
N ASP A 32 17.96 -7.18 1.12
CA ASP A 32 19.42 -7.32 1.04
C ASP A 32 20.17 -6.92 2.33
N GLY A 33 19.43 -6.49 3.36
CA GLY A 33 19.97 -5.92 4.59
C GLY A 33 20.26 -6.97 5.68
N PRO A 34 21.14 -6.66 6.65
CA PRO A 34 21.34 -7.53 7.81
C PRO A 34 20.15 -7.40 8.78
N GLY A 35 19.21 -8.36 8.72
CA GLY A 35 18.08 -8.45 9.66
C GLY A 35 16.90 -9.28 9.11
N ASP A 36 15.93 -9.57 9.97
CA ASP A 36 14.65 -10.21 9.61
C ASP A 36 13.51 -9.21 9.82
N VAL A 37 13.53 -8.12 9.04
CA VAL A 37 12.52 -7.05 9.11
C VAL A 37 11.60 -7.14 7.89
N ARG A 38 10.31 -7.39 8.15
CA ARG A 38 9.26 -7.39 7.12
C ARG A 38 8.49 -6.08 7.12
N VAL A 39 8.23 -5.53 5.93
CA VAL A 39 7.47 -4.27 5.75
C VAL A 39 6.16 -4.58 5.05
N LEU A 40 5.05 -4.36 5.76
CA LEU A 40 3.71 -4.62 5.27
C LEU A 40 3.02 -3.32 4.85
N GLU A 41 2.28 -3.32 3.75
CA GLU A 41 1.46 -2.20 3.29
C GLU A 41 0.01 -2.62 3.22
N ILE A 42 -0.86 -1.90 3.95
CA ILE A 42 -2.29 -2.20 4.03
C ILE A 42 -3.05 -1.15 3.21
N TYR A 43 -3.93 -1.60 2.31
CA TYR A 43 -4.81 -0.75 1.52
C TYR A 43 -6.24 -0.83 2.06
N PRO A 44 -6.66 0.11 2.91
CA PRO A 44 -7.99 0.10 3.49
C PRO A 44 -9.05 0.58 2.48
N PRO A 45 -10.28 0.06 2.55
CA PRO A 45 -11.44 0.64 1.88
C PRO A 45 -11.93 1.88 2.65
N ALA A 46 -13.08 2.43 2.26
CA ALA A 46 -13.77 3.38 3.13
C ALA A 46 -14.32 2.61 4.36
N VAL A 47 -13.80 2.91 5.55
CA VAL A 47 -14.18 2.24 6.80
C VAL A 47 -15.05 3.16 7.66
N GLN A 48 -16.00 2.60 8.40
CA GLN A 48 -16.82 3.33 9.37
C GLN A 48 -15.98 3.69 10.61
N ILE A 49 -15.38 4.88 10.62
CA ILE A 49 -14.70 5.46 11.79
C ILE A 49 -15.39 6.77 12.20
N GLU A 50 -15.28 7.15 13.48
CA GLU A 50 -15.98 8.32 14.04
C GLU A 50 -15.68 9.65 13.33
N LEU A 51 -14.54 9.74 12.63
CA LEU A 51 -14.16 10.90 11.82
C LEU A 51 -15.08 11.17 10.62
N HIS A 52 -15.90 10.19 10.22
CA HIS A 52 -16.79 10.27 9.06
C HIS A 52 -18.25 10.58 9.40
N ASP A 53 -18.49 11.10 10.61
CA ASP A 53 -19.82 11.50 11.02
C ASP A 53 -20.36 12.66 10.13
N SER A 54 -21.67 12.65 9.94
CA SER A 54 -22.45 13.57 9.08
C SER A 54 -22.21 15.06 9.38
N LYS A 55 -21.67 15.37 10.57
CA LYS A 55 -21.24 16.71 11.00
C LYS A 55 -19.94 17.20 10.33
N HIS A 56 -19.04 16.30 9.92
CA HIS A 56 -17.74 16.62 9.32
C HIS A 56 -17.70 16.39 7.80
N GLN A 57 -18.68 15.67 7.24
CA GLN A 57 -18.83 15.47 5.79
C GLN A 57 -20.31 15.61 5.36
N PRO A 58 -20.89 16.81 5.40
CA PRO A 58 -22.30 17.06 5.06
C PRO A 58 -22.63 16.75 3.59
N ASP A 59 -21.62 16.69 2.72
CA ASP A 59 -21.74 16.39 1.30
C ASP A 59 -21.92 14.89 1.00
N LEU A 60 -21.58 14.01 1.95
CA LEU A 60 -21.79 12.56 1.85
C LEU A 60 -23.13 12.16 2.47
N LYS A 61 -24.23 12.62 1.88
CA LYS A 61 -25.55 12.02 2.16
C LYS A 61 -25.49 10.55 1.74
N ASP A 62 -25.86 9.65 2.65
CA ASP A 62 -25.84 8.18 2.51
C ASP A 62 -24.47 7.49 2.44
N GLY A 63 -23.36 8.22 2.65
CA GLY A 63 -22.01 7.64 2.60
C GLY A 63 -21.70 6.58 3.67
N HIS A 64 -22.54 6.46 4.70
CA HIS A 64 -22.41 5.43 5.74
C HIS A 64 -22.76 4.02 5.23
N LEU A 65 -23.63 3.90 4.22
CA LEU A 65 -24.07 2.61 3.66
C LEU A 65 -23.01 1.96 2.76
N MET A 66 -22.02 2.73 2.31
CA MET A 66 -20.94 2.29 1.41
C MET A 66 -19.61 2.03 2.14
N ARG A 67 -19.63 1.95 3.48
CA ARG A 67 -18.42 1.79 4.29
C ARG A 67 -18.40 0.43 4.97
N MET A 68 -17.23 -0.21 4.93
CA MET A 68 -16.98 -1.45 5.65
C MET A 68 -17.04 -1.21 7.17
N PRO A 69 -17.73 -2.05 7.96
CA PRO A 69 -17.67 -2.01 9.41
C PRO A 69 -16.23 -2.16 9.93
N LEU A 70 -15.89 -1.44 11.00
CA LEU A 70 -14.52 -1.44 11.54
C LEU A 70 -14.06 -2.84 11.98
N GLN A 71 -14.94 -3.61 12.62
CA GLN A 71 -14.59 -4.96 13.06
C GLN A 71 -14.26 -5.86 11.87
N GLU A 72 -15.07 -5.83 10.82
CA GLU A 72 -14.80 -6.59 9.59
C GLU A 72 -13.47 -6.18 8.94
N PHE A 73 -13.15 -4.88 8.93
CA PHE A 73 -11.85 -4.41 8.43
C PHE A 73 -10.68 -4.98 9.24
N VAL A 74 -10.79 -4.98 10.57
CA VAL A 74 -9.74 -5.48 11.47
C VAL A 74 -9.55 -6.98 11.28
N ASP A 75 -10.65 -7.74 11.25
CA ASP A 75 -10.62 -9.20 11.11
C ASP A 75 -9.98 -9.59 9.76
N GLU A 76 -10.43 -8.97 8.65
CA GLU A 76 -9.89 -9.26 7.33
C GLU A 76 -8.43 -8.84 7.18
N ALA A 77 -8.04 -7.67 7.72
CA ALA A 77 -6.64 -7.24 7.71
C ALA A 77 -5.76 -8.21 8.51
N TRP A 78 -6.24 -8.65 9.68
CA TRP A 78 -5.49 -9.53 10.57
C TRP A 78 -5.28 -10.92 9.98
N ASP A 79 -6.31 -11.49 9.34
CA ASP A 79 -6.22 -12.79 8.69
C ASP A 79 -5.13 -12.80 7.60
N ARG A 80 -5.06 -11.72 6.82
CA ARG A 80 -4.08 -11.57 5.72
C ARG A 80 -2.66 -11.32 6.23
N ILE A 81 -2.51 -10.53 7.29
CA ILE A 81 -1.23 -10.37 8.00
C ILE A 81 -0.76 -11.74 8.52
N SER A 82 -1.66 -12.51 9.13
CA SER A 82 -1.36 -13.84 9.68
C SER A 82 -1.02 -14.87 8.60
N ALA A 83 -1.57 -14.70 7.39
CA ALA A 83 -1.24 -15.50 6.21
C ALA A 83 0.14 -15.15 5.59
N GLY A 84 0.80 -14.08 6.07
CA GLY A 84 2.12 -13.67 5.59
C GLY A 84 2.10 -12.81 4.33
N GLU A 85 0.98 -12.14 4.03
CA GLU A 85 0.89 -11.21 2.90
C GLU A 85 1.61 -9.88 3.20
N ASP A 86 2.43 -9.39 2.26
CA ASP A 86 3.14 -8.10 2.42
C ASP A 86 2.36 -6.89 1.86
N GLN A 87 1.48 -7.12 0.90
CA GLN A 87 0.60 -6.11 0.30
C GLN A 87 -0.85 -6.54 0.55
N ILE A 88 -1.56 -5.80 1.42
CA ILE A 88 -2.79 -6.26 2.06
C ILE A 88 -3.95 -5.34 1.66
N PRO A 89 -4.56 -5.52 0.48
CA PRO A 89 -5.82 -4.87 0.16
C PRO A 89 -6.99 -5.48 0.92
N VAL A 90 -7.85 -4.63 1.47
CA VAL A 90 -9.01 -5.01 2.28
C VAL A 90 -10.30 -4.51 1.64
N GLY A 91 -11.35 -5.34 1.66
CA GLY A 91 -12.66 -5.00 1.07
C GLY A 91 -12.54 -4.53 -0.39
N SER A 92 -13.21 -3.42 -0.73
CA SER A 92 -13.23 -2.86 -2.09
C SER A 92 -11.87 -2.35 -2.59
N ALA A 93 -10.84 -2.24 -1.72
CA ALA A 93 -9.50 -1.89 -2.18
C ALA A 93 -8.86 -3.01 -3.01
N LYS A 94 -9.35 -4.25 -2.89
CA LYS A 94 -8.90 -5.41 -3.69
C LYS A 94 -9.07 -5.18 -5.19
N ASP A 95 -10.23 -4.67 -5.61
CA ASP A 95 -10.50 -4.44 -7.03
C ASP A 95 -9.52 -3.41 -7.63
N ILE A 96 -9.24 -2.35 -6.87
CA ILE A 96 -8.29 -1.30 -7.27
C ILE A 96 -6.87 -1.86 -7.33
N TYR A 97 -6.48 -2.65 -6.33
CA TYR A 97 -5.16 -3.25 -6.25
C TYR A 97 -4.94 -4.25 -7.39
N ASN A 98 -5.86 -5.20 -7.59
CA ASN A 98 -5.76 -6.21 -8.64
C ASN A 98 -5.75 -5.57 -10.02
N GLY A 99 -6.58 -4.56 -10.27
CA GLY A 99 -6.58 -3.85 -11.54
C GLY A 99 -5.26 -3.10 -11.82
N PHE A 100 -4.58 -2.63 -10.77
CA PHE A 100 -3.26 -2.02 -10.89
C PHE A 100 -2.19 -3.09 -11.20
N GLU A 101 -2.15 -4.19 -10.44
CA GLU A 101 -1.18 -5.27 -10.62
C GLU A 101 -1.32 -5.96 -11.99
N GLU A 102 -2.55 -6.22 -12.45
CA GLU A 102 -2.82 -6.76 -13.79
C GLU A 102 -2.32 -5.81 -14.88
N PHE A 103 -2.53 -4.50 -14.71
CA PHE A 103 -2.04 -3.49 -15.66
C PHE A 103 -0.51 -3.41 -15.69
N THR A 104 0.16 -3.60 -14.54
CA THR A 104 1.63 -3.62 -14.47
C THR A 104 2.26 -4.95 -14.91
N GLY A 105 1.44 -5.92 -15.34
CA GLY A 105 1.91 -7.21 -15.87
C GLY A 105 2.23 -8.22 -14.77
N GLY A 106 1.33 -8.35 -13.79
CA GLY A 106 1.45 -9.20 -12.61
C GLY A 106 1.97 -10.61 -12.87
N ASP A 107 3.28 -10.78 -12.64
CA ASP A 107 3.75 -11.81 -11.73
C ASP A 107 4.00 -11.08 -10.40
N GLY A 108 3.41 -11.57 -9.31
CA GLY A 108 3.74 -11.07 -7.97
C GLY A 108 5.25 -10.96 -7.86
N ILE A 109 5.75 -9.83 -7.37
CA ILE A 109 7.17 -9.43 -7.40
C ILE A 109 8.06 -10.52 -6.79
N GLU A 110 8.37 -11.55 -7.58
CA GLU A 110 9.62 -12.26 -7.55
C GLU A 110 10.58 -11.37 -8.35
N GLU A 111 11.07 -10.38 -7.63
CA GLU A 111 12.46 -9.94 -7.68
C GLU A 111 13.12 -9.97 -9.08
N ARG A 112 12.68 -9.07 -9.96
CA ARG A 112 13.64 -8.45 -10.88
C ARG A 112 13.97 -7.10 -10.32
N ALA A 113 14.88 -7.09 -9.35
CA ALA A 113 15.63 -5.90 -9.00
C ALA A 113 16.01 -5.19 -10.31
N CYS A 114 15.61 -3.93 -10.45
CA CYS A 114 16.02 -3.13 -11.60
C CYS A 114 17.55 -3.23 -11.69
N PRO A 115 18.13 -3.71 -12.80
CA PRO A 115 19.57 -3.92 -12.91
C PRO A 115 20.38 -2.66 -12.59
N LEU A 116 19.75 -1.49 -12.77
CA LEU A 116 20.32 -0.17 -12.46
C LEU A 116 20.49 0.08 -10.95
N GLN A 117 19.63 -0.49 -10.10
CA GLN A 117 19.68 -0.29 -8.63
C GLN A 117 20.78 -1.17 -8.00
N ALA A 118 20.92 -2.42 -8.46
CA ALA A 118 21.97 -3.33 -8.00
C ALA A 118 23.38 -2.82 -8.33
N ALA A 119 23.55 -2.17 -9.48
CA ALA A 119 24.82 -1.55 -9.87
C ALA A 119 25.22 -0.37 -8.97
N SER A 120 24.25 0.44 -8.53
CA SER A 120 24.52 1.60 -7.67
C SER A 120 24.90 1.20 -6.24
N ILE A 121 24.28 0.15 -5.69
CA ILE A 121 24.57 -0.34 -4.34
C ILE A 121 25.95 -1.03 -4.27
N ASN A 122 26.34 -1.81 -5.29
CA ASN A 122 27.67 -2.43 -5.33
C ASN A 122 28.80 -1.40 -5.52
N SER A 123 28.54 -0.29 -6.20
CA SER A 123 29.50 0.81 -6.34
C SER A 123 29.83 1.50 -5.00
N LEU A 124 28.94 1.44 -4.01
CA LEU A 124 29.13 2.07 -2.69
C LEU A 124 29.87 1.16 -1.69
N LYS A 125 29.98 -0.15 -1.96
CA LYS A 125 30.68 -1.12 -1.10
C LYS A 125 32.17 -1.28 -1.46
N HIS A 126 32.68 -0.52 -2.43
CA HIS A 126 34.03 -0.71 -2.98
C HIS A 126 34.92 0.53 -2.97
N ASP A 127 34.66 1.48 -2.06
CA ASP A 127 35.56 2.61 -1.84
C ASP A 127 36.48 2.30 -0.63
N PRO A 128 37.68 1.74 -0.83
CA PRO A 128 38.66 1.63 0.24
C PRO A 128 39.20 3.02 0.58
N SER A 129 39.18 3.33 1.88
CA SER A 129 39.83 4.48 2.52
C SER A 129 41.30 4.66 2.13
#